data_AF-A0A315BN89-F1
#
_entry.id   AF-A0A315BN89-F1
#
_cell.length_a   1.000
_cell.length_b   1.000
_cell.length_c   1.000
_cell.angle_alpha   90.00
_cell.angle_beta   90.00
_cell.angle_gamma   90.00
#
_symmetry.space_group_name_H-M   'P 1'
#
loop_
_entity.id
_entity.type
_entity.pdbx_description
1 polymer ?
#
loop_
_entity_poly.entity_id
_entity_poly.type
_entity_poly.pdbx_seq_one_letter_code
_entity_poly.pdbx_strand_id
1 'polypeptide(L)' 'MSGENIIQQSAALRGQGKFDEAIAQIESTIDAIDDEIKLNAWLEAFYAAKEKGDQAQARKYASLVAAEDPDVPSIQSYL' A
#
# COMPACT_ATOMS: atom_id res chain seq x y z
N MET A 1 14.83 -8.70 -6.49
CA MET A 1 14.66 -7.54 -5.59
C MET A 1 14.09 -8.07 -4.29
N SER A 2 14.54 -7.61 -3.13
CA SER A 2 13.89 -7.97 -1.86
C SER A 2 12.57 -7.21 -1.73
N GLY A 3 11.59 -7.74 -0.99
CA GLY A 3 10.31 -7.07 -0.74
C GLY A 3 10.48 -5.68 -0.12
N GLU A 4 11.50 -5.49 0.73
CA GLU A 4 11.84 -4.18 1.31
C GLU A 4 12.20 -3.12 0.25
N ASN A 5 12.85 -3.53 -0.84
CA ASN A 5 13.22 -2.63 -1.92
C ASN A 5 11.98 -2.09 -2.66
N ILE A 6 10.94 -2.91 -2.76
CA ILE A 6 9.66 -2.54 -3.40
C ILE A 6 8.92 -1.48 -2.58
N ILE A 7 8.88 -1.64 -1.25
CA ILE A 7 8.28 -0.64 -0.35
C ILE A 7 9.01 0.70 -0.48
N GLN A 8 10.34 0.68 -0.48
CA GLN A 8 11.14 1.91 -0.62
C GLN A 8 10.89 2.61 -1.95
N GLN A 9 10.78 1.86 -3.06
CA GLN A 9 10.45 2.42 -4.37
C GLN A 9 9.04 3.01 -4.40
N SER A 10 8.04 2.31 -3.86
CA SER A 10 6.66 2.81 -3.77
C SER A 10 6.58 4.09 -2.95
N ALA A 11 7.23 4.12 -1.78
CA ALA A 11 7.31 5.31 -0.94
C ALA A 11 8.01 6.49 -1.66
N ALA A 12 9.06 6.21 -2.44
CA ALA A 12 9.75 7.23 -3.23
C ALA A 12 8.87 7.78 -4.37
N LEU A 13 8.07 6.95 -5.03
CA LEU A 13 7.10 7.38 -6.05
C LEU A 13 5.98 8.22 -5.42
N ARG A 14 5.46 7.81 -4.26
CA ARG A 14 4.47 8.56 -3.48
C ARG A 14 5.00 9.93 -3.06
N GLY A 15 6.23 10.01 -2.58
CA GLY A 15 6.90 11.28 -2.25
C GLY A 15 7.07 12.23 -3.44
N GLN A 16 7.03 11.72 -4.67
CA GLN A 16 7.03 12.51 -5.91
C GLN A 16 5.61 12.88 -6.40
N GLY A 17 4.56 12.49 -5.69
CA GLY A 17 3.16 12.64 -6.11
C GLY A 17 2.73 11.65 -7.21
N LYS A 18 3.57 10.65 -7.52
CA LYS A 18 3.31 9.63 -8.54
C LYS A 18 2.51 8.47 -7.94
N PHE A 19 1.32 8.77 -7.45
CA PHE A 19 0.51 7.83 -6.67
C PHE A 19 0.12 6.57 -7.47
N ASP A 20 -0.25 6.74 -8.74
CA ASP A 20 -0.61 5.60 -9.61
C ASP A 20 0.58 4.68 -9.89
N GLU A 21 1.78 5.24 -10.08
CA GLU A 21 3.01 4.45 -10.25
C GLU A 21 3.35 3.69 -8.96
N ALA A 22 3.20 4.34 -7.80
CA ALA A 22 3.43 3.72 -6.50
C ALA A 22 2.49 2.52 -6.27
N ILE A 23 1.20 2.69 -6.56
CA ILE A 23 0.19 1.63 -6.46
C ILE A 23 0.51 0.48 -7.43
N ALA A 24 0.78 0.80 -8.70
CA ALA A 24 1.09 -0.22 -9.72
C ALA A 24 2.35 -1.02 -9.37
N GLN A 25 3.35 -0.37 -8.75
CA GLN A 25 4.56 -1.05 -8.28
C GLN A 25 4.24 -2.10 -7.21
N ILE A 26 3.36 -1.76 -6.26
CA ILE A 26 2.91 -2.73 -5.24
C ILE A 26 2.10 -3.85 -5.88
N GLU A 27 1.05 -3.53 -6.65
CA GLU A 27 0.14 -4.53 -7.23
C GLU A 27 0.85 -5.52 -8.15
N SER A 28 1.86 -5.07 -8.90
CA SER A 28 2.62 -5.96 -9.81
C SER A 28 3.62 -6.87 -9.11
N THR A 29 3.92 -6.65 -7.84
CA THR A 29 4.98 -7.36 -7.12
C THR A 29 4.53 -8.07 -5.85
N ILE A 30 3.34 -7.74 -5.33
CA ILE A 30 2.83 -8.24 -4.05
C ILE A 30 2.76 -9.77 -3.97
N ASP A 31 2.49 -10.45 -5.08
CA ASP A 31 2.41 -11.91 -5.14
C ASP A 31 3.79 -12.59 -5.06
N ALA A 32 4.86 -11.82 -5.23
CA ALA A 32 6.24 -12.30 -5.26
C ALA A 32 7.05 -11.90 -4.02
N ILE A 33 6.46 -11.19 -3.06
CA ILE A 33 7.11 -10.80 -1.80
C ILE A 33 6.63 -11.66 -0.63
N ASP A 34 7.49 -11.77 0.39
CA ASP A 34 7.20 -12.52 1.61
C ASP A 34 5.98 -11.93 2.33
N ASP A 35 5.18 -12.81 2.97
CA ASP A 35 3.96 -12.43 3.67
C ASP A 35 4.23 -11.39 4.78
N GLU A 36 5.38 -11.48 5.45
CA GLU A 36 5.83 -10.51 6.47
C GLU A 36 5.94 -9.08 5.94
N ILE A 37 6.08 -8.91 4.62
CA ILE A 37 6.27 -7.63 3.95
C ILE A 37 4.95 -7.13 3.32
N LYS A 38 3.97 -8.02 3.10
CA LYS A 38 2.69 -7.67 2.45
C LYS A 38 1.91 -6.60 3.18
N LEU A 39 1.86 -6.66 4.52
CA LEU A 39 1.22 -5.63 5.34
C LEU A 39 1.75 -4.22 5.01
N ASN A 40 3.07 -4.07 5.00
CA ASN A 40 3.72 -2.79 4.73
C ASN A 40 3.55 -2.35 3.27
N ALA A 41 3.56 -3.30 2.33
CA ALA A 41 3.28 -3.03 0.92
C ALA A 41 1.85 -2.52 0.70
N TRP A 42 0.85 -3.16 1.32
CA TRP A 42 -0.54 -2.70 1.27
C TRP A 42 -0.74 -1.35 1.98
N LEU A 43 -0.01 -1.08 3.05
CA LEU A 43 -0.01 0.22 3.70
C LEU A 43 0.50 1.33 2.78
N GLU A 44 1.57 1.11 2.01
CA GLU A 44 2.04 2.11 1.03
C GLU A 44 1.01 2.34 -0.09
N ALA A 45 0.37 1.27 -0.60
CA ALA A 45 -0.71 1.41 -1.57
C ALA A 45 -1.91 2.19 -1.00
N PHE A 46 -2.27 1.93 0.27
CA PHE A 46 -3.30 2.68 1.00
C PHE A 46 -2.95 4.17 1.11
N TYR A 47 -1.72 4.49 1.54
CA TYR A 47 -1.28 5.88 1.66
C TYR A 47 -1.25 6.59 0.30
N ALA A 48 -0.76 5.93 -0.74
CA ALA A 48 -0.76 6.50 -2.10
C ALA A 48 -2.20 6.80 -2.57
N ALA A 49 -3.14 5.88 -2.38
CA ALA A 49 -4.54 6.10 -2.74
C ALA A 49 -5.19 7.22 -1.92
N LYS A 50 -4.92 7.25 -0.61
CA LYS A 50 -5.41 8.31 0.29
C LYS A 50 -4.89 9.69 -0.10
N GLU A 51 -3.59 9.82 -0.38
CA GLU A 51 -2.95 11.08 -0.77
C GLU A 51 -3.40 11.56 -2.16
N LYS A 52 -3.64 10.63 -3.09
CA LYS A 52 -4.30 10.90 -4.38
C LYS A 52 -5.73 11.41 -4.22
N GLY A 53 -6.38 11.13 -3.08
CA GLY A 53 -7.79 11.41 -2.84
C GLY A 53 -8.75 10.34 -3.41
N ASP A 54 -8.22 9.20 -3.84
CA ASP A 54 -9.00 8.07 -4.37
C ASP A 54 -9.58 7.24 -3.22
N GLN A 55 -10.78 7.63 -2.77
CA GLN A 55 -11.46 6.99 -1.64
C GLN A 55 -11.81 5.52 -1.91
N ALA A 56 -12.09 5.15 -3.16
CA ALA A 56 -12.45 3.77 -3.50
C ALA A 56 -11.22 2.87 -3.38
N GLN A 57 -10.09 3.29 -3.95
CA GLN A 57 -8.83 2.58 -3.81
C GLN A 57 -8.34 2.56 -2.36
N ALA A 58 -8.46 3.66 -1.62
CA ALA A 58 -8.08 3.70 -0.21
C ALA A 58 -8.87 2.69 0.62
N ARG A 59 -10.19 2.56 0.41
CA ARG A 59 -11.01 1.52 1.08
C ARG A 59 -10.61 0.10 0.69
N LYS A 60 -10.30 -0.12 -0.61
CA LYS A 60 -9.80 -1.42 -1.09
C LYS A 60 -8.53 -1.82 -0.34
N TYR A 61 -7.52 -0.95 -0.32
CA TYR A 61 -6.25 -1.26 0.34
C TYR A 61 -6.37 -1.31 1.86
N ALA A 62 -7.22 -0.48 2.48
CA ALA A 62 -7.54 -0.59 3.90
C ALA A 62 -8.11 -1.98 4.26
N SER A 63 -8.98 -2.54 3.42
CA SER A 63 -9.53 -3.89 3.62
C SER A 63 -8.45 -4.97 3.50
N LEU A 64 -7.50 -4.80 2.58
CA LEU A 64 -6.35 -5.70 2.42
C LEU A 64 -5.40 -5.63 3.62
N VAL A 65 -5.12 -4.41 4.12
CA VAL A 65 -4.35 -4.21 5.35
C VAL A 65 -5.07 -4.88 6.53
N ALA A 66 -6.39 -4.69 6.67
CA ALA A 66 -7.17 -5.28 7.76
C ALA A 66 -7.20 -6.83 7.74
N ALA A 67 -7.05 -7.43 6.56
CA ALA A 67 -6.96 -8.88 6.42
C ALA A 67 -5.63 -9.43 6.97
N GLU A 68 -4.56 -8.63 6.93
CA GLU A 68 -3.25 -8.96 7.50
C GLU A 68 -3.16 -8.56 8.98
N ASP A 69 -3.58 -7.33 9.30
CA ASP A 69 -3.63 -6.77 10.66
C ASP A 69 -4.82 -5.78 10.80
N PRO A 70 -5.91 -6.19 11.47
CA PRO A 70 -7.09 -5.36 11.64
C PRO A 70 -6.92 -4.22 12.65
N ASP A 71 -5.87 -4.20 13.47
CA ASP A 71 -5.68 -3.22 14.54
C ASP A 71 -4.89 -1.99 14.08
N VAL A 72 -4.49 -1.95 12.81
CA VAL A 72 -3.75 -0.83 12.22
C VAL A 72 -4.57 0.48 12.32
N PRO A 73 -4.10 1.51 13.06
CA PRO A 73 -4.91 2.70 13.32
C PRO A 73 -5.21 3.54 12.08
N SER A 74 -4.29 3.57 11.11
CA SER A 74 -4.39 4.46 9.93
C SER A 74 -5.51 4.08 8.97
N ILE A 75 -5.97 2.83 9.00
CA ILE A 75 -7.02 2.30 8.11
C ILE A 75 -8.42 2.32 8.74
N GLN A 76 -8.54 2.54 10.05
CA GLN A 76 -9.82 2.39 10.77
C GLN A 76 -10.93 3.31 10.25
N SER A 77 -10.58 4.50 9.75
CA SER A 77 -11.56 5.43 9.16
C SER A 77 -12.06 5.01 7.76
N TYR A 78 -11.56 3.90 7.22
CA TYR A 78 -11.84 3.40 5.88
C TYR A 78 -12.52 2.01 5.88
N LEU A 79 -12.68 1.40 7.05
CA LEU A 79 -13.45 0.16 7.28
C LEU A 79 -14.90 0.50 7.63
#